data_AF-A0A8S3F3P1-F1
#
_entry.id   AF-A0A8S3F3P1-F1
#
_cell.length_a   1.000
_cell.length_b   1.000
_cell.length_c   1.000
_cell.angle_alpha   90.00
_cell.angle_beta   90.00
_cell.angle_gamma   90.00
#
_symmetry.space_group_name_H-M   'P 1'
#
loop_
_entity.id
_entity.type
_entity.pdbx_description
1 polymer ?
#
loop_
_entity_poly.entity_id
_entity_poly.type
_entity_poly.pdbx_seq_one_letter_code
_entity_poly.pdbx_strand_id
1 'polypeptide(L)'
;DVEHISPAMKQFDYPKTHKHRLCCLRQELIDAFIEQKYVDFYRSIALNLSKLRSSESSTATDTTQQTNVEEAKRIVNEISVEDNSREIIQSACRAIGSVKDNEFDVRFNPDLFQPHVTLNQTSAEIAADIKLLKEAAEYLVLKQIPLMIQDFQDHSAVPVDGESLSEAMHSRGINIRYLGRVAQLLNQQPALFYLHDIAVTEILCRSAKHLFRSYIQSVPIHLLSFSISHFLNCLLTIINSPSLDYLSDELFTSSASATSTNNGTTNTNTNQSSSSSNVTNSSTQKSANKKKNKKHQQRKQNPLMRNGKTTI
;
A
#
# COMPACT_ATOMS: atom_id res chain seq x y z
N ASP A 1 -5.18 -15.51 -21.25
CA ASP A 1 -4.81 -16.21 -20.00
C ASP A 1 -5.86 -16.04 -18.90
N VAL A 2 -7.12 -16.43 -19.15
CA VAL A 2 -8.22 -16.41 -18.14
C VAL A 2 -8.55 -17.83 -17.66
N GLU A 3 -7.69 -18.80 -17.95
CA GLU A 3 -7.92 -20.18 -17.55
C GLU A 3 -7.64 -20.36 -16.05
N HIS A 4 -8.67 -20.84 -15.36
CA HIS A 4 -8.71 -21.20 -13.94
C HIS A 4 -8.52 -20.04 -12.95
N ILE A 5 -9.50 -19.15 -12.90
CA ILE A 5 -9.72 -18.23 -11.77
C ILE A 5 -10.92 -18.76 -10.97
N SER A 6 -10.79 -18.80 -9.64
CA SER A 6 -11.85 -19.30 -8.77
C SER A 6 -13.13 -18.47 -8.91
N PRO A 7 -14.31 -19.08 -8.71
CA PRO A 7 -15.58 -18.37 -8.88
C PRO A 7 -15.69 -17.15 -7.95
N ALA A 8 -15.11 -17.23 -6.74
CA ALA A 8 -15.07 -16.12 -5.80
C ALA A 8 -14.24 -14.93 -6.30
N MET A 9 -13.10 -15.19 -6.97
CA MET A 9 -12.30 -14.13 -7.60
C MET A 9 -13.05 -13.44 -8.74
N LYS A 10 -13.84 -14.19 -9.53
CA LYS A 10 -14.68 -13.63 -10.59
C LYS A 10 -15.77 -12.71 -10.04
N GLN A 11 -16.36 -13.06 -8.90
CA GLN A 11 -17.35 -12.21 -8.22
C GLN A 11 -16.80 -10.83 -7.83
N PHE A 12 -15.48 -10.73 -7.60
CA PHE A 12 -14.82 -9.49 -7.22
C PHE A 12 -14.15 -8.76 -8.41
N ASP A 13 -14.52 -9.11 -9.64
CA ASP A 13 -13.99 -8.56 -10.90
C ASP A 13 -12.48 -8.75 -11.08
N TYR A 14 -11.92 -9.87 -10.59
CA TYR A 14 -10.54 -10.24 -10.88
C TYR A 14 -10.46 -11.14 -12.13
N PRO A 15 -9.44 -10.95 -12.99
CA PRO A 15 -8.26 -10.11 -12.81
C PRO A 15 -8.46 -8.67 -13.31
N LYS A 16 -8.09 -7.69 -12.49
CA LYS A 16 -8.12 -6.26 -12.87
C LYS A 16 -6.89 -5.89 -13.68
N THR A 17 -7.09 -5.28 -14.84
CA THR A 17 -6.00 -4.74 -15.65
C THR A 17 -5.37 -3.53 -14.95
N HIS A 18 -4.04 -3.45 -15.00
CA HIS A 18 -3.29 -2.34 -14.43
C HIS A 18 -2.44 -1.68 -15.52
N LYS A 19 -2.19 -0.38 -15.39
CA LYS A 19 -1.46 0.40 -16.40
C LYS A 19 -0.05 -0.16 -16.66
N HIS A 20 0.58 -0.72 -15.63
CA HIS A 20 1.89 -1.37 -15.72
C HIS A 20 1.87 -2.80 -15.20
N ARG A 21 2.82 -3.63 -15.65
CA ARG A 21 2.99 -5.04 -15.26
C ARG A 21 4.06 -5.29 -14.19
N LEU A 22 4.58 -4.24 -13.56
CA LEU A 22 5.65 -4.30 -12.54
C LEU A 22 5.17 -4.62 -11.11
N CYS A 23 3.99 -5.23 -10.95
CA CYS A 23 3.44 -5.47 -9.62
C CYS A 23 3.97 -6.80 -9.06
N CYS A 24 4.75 -6.74 -7.99
CA CYS A 24 5.16 -7.91 -7.21
C CYS A 24 4.30 -8.08 -5.93
N LEU A 25 4.23 -9.31 -5.44
CA LEU A 25 3.77 -9.61 -4.09
C LEU A 25 4.82 -9.13 -3.10
N ARG A 26 4.39 -8.59 -1.95
CA ARG A 26 5.33 -8.19 -0.90
C ARG A 26 5.78 -9.39 -0.08
N GLN A 27 6.93 -9.26 0.56
CA GLN A 27 7.52 -10.33 1.35
C GLN A 27 6.62 -10.74 2.51
N GLU A 28 5.98 -9.80 3.19
CA GLU A 28 5.09 -10.08 4.33
C GLU A 28 3.89 -10.94 3.93
N LEU A 29 3.38 -10.76 2.71
CA LEU A 29 2.32 -11.61 2.17
C LEU A 29 2.85 -13.00 1.80
N ILE A 30 4.05 -13.06 1.24
CA ILE A 30 4.70 -14.33 0.88
C ILE A 30 4.93 -15.15 2.15
N ASP A 31 5.44 -14.52 3.22
CA ASP A 31 5.67 -15.16 4.52
C ASP A 31 4.35 -15.69 5.09
N ALA A 32 3.30 -14.87 5.14
CA ALA A 32 1.97 -15.30 5.60
C ALA A 32 1.37 -16.43 4.74
N PHE A 33 1.59 -16.40 3.43
CA PHE A 33 1.13 -17.47 2.53
C PHE A 33 1.91 -18.77 2.75
N ILE A 34 3.23 -18.70 2.93
CA ILE A 34 4.07 -19.86 3.23
C ILE A 34 3.67 -20.46 4.57
N GLU A 35 3.41 -19.64 5.59
CA GLU A 35 2.89 -20.10 6.89
C GLU A 35 1.55 -20.84 6.72
N GLN A 36 0.61 -20.29 5.95
CA GLN A 36 -0.66 -20.95 5.68
C GLN A 36 -0.46 -22.29 4.95
N LYS A 37 0.42 -22.33 3.93
CA LYS A 37 0.76 -23.57 3.21
C LYS A 37 1.43 -24.60 4.11
N TYR A 38 2.26 -24.15 5.03
CA TYR A 38 2.91 -25.00 6.01
C TYR A 38 1.89 -25.60 6.98
N VAL A 39 0.91 -24.82 7.45
CA VAL A 39 -0.20 -25.35 8.25
C VAL A 39 -1.02 -26.39 7.45
N ASP A 40 -1.30 -26.11 6.18
CA ASP A 40 -2.04 -27.01 5.31
C ASP A 40 -1.24 -28.32 5.04
N PHE A 41 0.09 -28.24 4.97
CA PHE A 41 1.00 -29.40 4.88
C PHE A 41 0.83 -30.36 6.04
N TYR A 42 1.05 -29.89 7.27
CA TYR A 42 0.93 -30.75 8.46
C TYR A 42 -0.49 -31.27 8.63
N ARG A 43 -1.51 -30.47 8.31
CA ARG A 43 -2.90 -30.93 8.35
C ARG A 43 -3.14 -32.07 7.37
N SER A 44 -2.62 -31.98 6.15
CA SER A 44 -2.78 -33.04 5.14
C SER A 44 -2.12 -34.36 5.56
N ILE A 45 -0.92 -34.29 6.15
CA ILE A 45 -0.22 -35.48 6.66
C ILE A 45 -0.99 -36.09 7.82
N ALA A 46 -1.39 -35.28 8.81
CA ALA A 46 -2.14 -35.77 9.97
C ALA A 46 -3.47 -36.43 9.57
N LEU A 47 -4.18 -35.88 8.58
CA LEU A 47 -5.43 -36.46 8.07
C LEU A 47 -5.21 -37.76 7.30
N ASN A 48 -4.14 -37.88 6.51
CA ASN A 48 -3.84 -39.13 5.81
C ASN A 48 -3.36 -40.22 6.77
N LEU A 49 -2.61 -39.83 7.80
CA LEU A 49 -2.15 -40.73 8.85
C LEU A 49 -3.30 -41.23 9.72
N SER A 50 -4.23 -40.35 10.10
CA SER A 50 -5.41 -40.76 10.84
C SER A 50 -6.26 -41.72 10.03
N LYS A 51 -6.45 -41.47 8.73
CA LYS A 51 -7.15 -42.40 7.82
C LYS A 51 -6.48 -43.77 7.77
N LEU A 52 -5.15 -43.83 7.71
CA LEU A 52 -4.41 -45.10 7.69
C LEU A 52 -4.62 -45.88 9.00
N ARG A 53 -4.58 -45.21 10.15
CA ARG A 53 -4.92 -45.80 11.46
C ARG A 53 -6.39 -46.25 11.55
N SER A 54 -7.32 -45.49 10.98
CA SER A 54 -8.74 -45.83 10.96
C SER A 54 -9.05 -47.02 10.05
N SER A 55 -8.28 -47.25 8.98
CA SER A 55 -8.41 -48.46 8.16
C SER A 55 -7.91 -49.73 8.88
N GLU A 56 -7.03 -49.60 9.86
CA GLU A 56 -6.54 -50.72 10.68
C GLU A 56 -7.41 -50.98 11.93
N SER A 57 -8.22 -50.02 12.35
CA SER A 57 -9.08 -50.12 13.55
C SER A 57 -10.55 -49.85 13.20
N SER A 58 -11.34 -50.92 13.19
CA SER A 58 -12.78 -50.92 12.93
C SER A 58 -13.59 -50.29 14.06
N THR A 59 -13.49 -48.97 14.26
CA THR A 59 -14.49 -48.17 14.97
C THR A 59 -14.50 -46.73 14.43
N ALA A 60 -15.56 -46.38 13.71
CA ALA A 60 -15.79 -45.05 13.18
C ALA A 60 -16.22 -44.08 14.30
N THR A 61 -15.48 -42.98 14.47
CA THR A 61 -16.03 -41.74 15.00
C THR A 61 -15.51 -40.58 14.16
N ASP A 62 -16.43 -39.95 13.42
CA ASP A 62 -16.24 -38.67 12.76
C ASP A 62 -15.86 -37.62 13.81
N THR A 63 -14.62 -37.17 13.79
CA THR A 63 -14.25 -35.86 14.35
C THR A 63 -13.49 -35.12 13.29
N THR A 64 -14.26 -34.57 12.37
CA THR A 64 -13.75 -33.58 11.43
C THR A 64 -13.73 -32.24 12.15
N GLN A 65 -12.63 -31.52 11.97
CA GLN A 65 -12.42 -30.09 12.24
C GLN A 65 -11.69 -29.77 13.56
N GLN A 66 -10.51 -29.16 13.38
CA GLN A 66 -9.57 -28.65 14.38
C GLN A 66 -8.64 -29.67 15.04
N THR A 67 -7.84 -30.39 14.25
CA THR A 67 -6.53 -30.80 14.77
C THR A 67 -5.69 -29.55 14.97
N ASN A 68 -5.23 -29.33 16.21
CA ASN A 68 -4.34 -28.22 16.53
C ASN A 68 -3.05 -28.34 15.70
N VAL A 69 -2.56 -27.22 15.17
CA VAL A 69 -1.34 -27.19 14.34
C VAL A 69 -0.14 -27.79 15.10
N GLU A 70 -0.06 -27.54 16.40
CA GLU A 70 0.98 -28.11 17.27
C GLU A 70 0.86 -29.62 17.43
N GLU A 71 -0.36 -30.15 17.47
CA GLU A 71 -0.61 -31.58 17.57
C GLU A 71 -0.24 -32.30 16.27
N ALA A 72 -0.59 -31.71 15.12
CA ALA A 72 -0.16 -32.19 13.81
C ALA A 72 1.38 -32.17 13.65
N LYS A 73 2.06 -31.13 14.16
CA LYS A 73 3.53 -31.07 14.17
C LYS A 73 4.17 -32.18 15.02
N ARG A 74 3.61 -32.47 16.20
CA ARG A 74 4.10 -33.55 17.08
C ARG A 74 3.96 -34.92 16.42
N ILE A 75 2.78 -35.19 15.87
CA ILE A 75 2.48 -36.45 15.17
C ILE A 75 3.46 -36.67 14.02
N VAL A 76 3.74 -35.66 13.20
CA VAL A 76 4.68 -35.81 12.07
C VAL A 76 6.12 -36.06 12.53
N ASN A 77 6.58 -35.38 13.59
CA ASN A 77 7.94 -35.53 14.09
C ASN A 77 8.21 -36.92 14.70
N GLU A 78 7.19 -37.57 15.27
CA GLU A 78 7.31 -38.91 15.86
C GLU A 78 7.37 -40.04 14.80
N ILE A 79 6.98 -39.79 13.55
CA ILE A 79 6.61 -40.84 12.58
C ILE A 79 7.65 -41.07 11.46
N SER A 80 8.83 -40.42 11.52
CA SER A 80 9.86 -40.48 10.46
C SER A 80 10.52 -41.85 10.20
N VAL A 81 9.99 -42.96 10.72
CA VAL A 81 10.62 -44.30 10.66
C VAL A 81 9.89 -45.30 9.74
N GLU A 82 8.64 -45.05 9.33
CA GLU A 82 7.85 -46.02 8.52
C GLU A 82 7.80 -45.68 7.02
N ASP A 83 7.80 -46.69 6.13
CA ASP A 83 7.76 -46.47 4.68
C ASP A 83 6.43 -45.89 4.19
N ASN A 84 5.31 -46.22 4.85
CA ASN A 84 3.99 -45.63 4.56
C ASN A 84 3.95 -44.12 4.87
N SER A 85 4.74 -43.64 5.84
CA SER A 85 4.77 -42.22 6.18
C SER A 85 5.53 -41.39 5.15
N ARG A 86 6.53 -41.97 4.48
CA ARG A 86 7.26 -41.31 3.38
C ARG A 86 6.36 -41.03 2.18
N GLU A 87 5.52 -41.99 1.79
CA GLU A 87 4.58 -41.81 0.68
C GLU A 87 3.52 -40.74 1.02
N ILE A 88 3.06 -40.70 2.28
CA ILE A 88 2.15 -39.65 2.75
C ILE A 88 2.82 -38.27 2.66
N ILE A 89 4.08 -38.15 3.10
CA ILE A 89 4.85 -36.90 3.00
C ILE A 89 5.01 -36.48 1.53
N GLN A 90 5.36 -37.41 0.63
CA GLN A 90 5.49 -37.11 -0.80
C GLN A 90 4.15 -36.68 -1.41
N SER A 91 3.04 -37.32 -1.03
CA SER A 91 1.70 -36.94 -1.48
C SER A 91 1.32 -35.52 -1.01
N ALA A 92 1.72 -35.15 0.21
CA ALA A 92 1.49 -33.82 0.78
C ALA A 92 2.37 -32.75 0.11
N CYS A 93 3.65 -33.04 -0.14
CA CYS A 93 4.58 -32.17 -0.88
C CYS A 93 4.03 -31.88 -2.29
N ARG A 94 3.54 -32.92 -2.99
CA ARG A 94 2.94 -32.79 -4.31
C ARG A 94 1.65 -31.97 -4.31
N ALA A 95 0.82 -32.09 -3.27
CA ALA A 95 -0.42 -31.32 -3.15
C ALA A 95 -0.16 -29.81 -3.01
N ILE A 96 0.93 -29.43 -2.35
CA ILE A 96 1.28 -28.04 -2.05
C ILE A 96 2.07 -27.38 -3.17
N GLY A 97 2.77 -28.18 -3.99
CA GLY A 97 3.70 -27.69 -5.00
C GLY A 97 5.10 -27.43 -4.42
N SER A 98 5.56 -28.28 -3.50
CA SER A 98 6.95 -28.25 -3.03
C SER A 98 7.92 -28.59 -4.17
N VAL A 99 9.10 -27.96 -4.15
CA VAL A 99 10.19 -28.27 -5.08
C VAL A 99 10.86 -29.60 -4.72
N LYS A 100 10.91 -29.93 -3.43
CA LYS A 100 11.43 -31.21 -2.93
C LYS A 100 10.29 -32.15 -2.57
N ASP A 101 10.45 -33.43 -2.87
CA ASP A 101 9.44 -34.44 -2.57
C ASP A 101 9.42 -34.87 -1.09
N ASN A 102 10.57 -34.76 -0.41
CA ASN A 102 10.75 -35.27 0.96
C ASN A 102 10.66 -34.17 2.03
N GLU A 103 10.61 -32.90 1.63
CA GLU A 103 10.67 -31.76 2.53
C GLU A 103 9.80 -30.63 1.96
N PHE A 104 9.23 -29.81 2.85
CA PHE A 104 8.53 -28.60 2.47
C PHE A 104 9.51 -27.52 1.99
N ASP A 105 9.51 -27.21 0.69
CA ASP A 105 10.31 -26.15 0.07
C ASP A 105 9.48 -25.46 -1.02
N VAL A 106 8.93 -24.28 -0.70
CA VAL A 106 8.11 -23.48 -1.63
C VAL A 106 8.91 -22.27 -2.09
N ARG A 107 9.08 -22.10 -3.40
CA ARG A 107 9.85 -21.01 -4.00
C ARG A 107 9.03 -20.25 -5.02
N PHE A 108 9.21 -18.94 -5.06
CA PHE A 108 8.52 -18.06 -6.00
C PHE A 108 9.46 -17.53 -7.07
N ASN A 109 9.01 -17.59 -8.32
CA ASN A 109 9.67 -16.93 -9.44
C ASN A 109 8.95 -15.60 -9.75
N PRO A 110 9.59 -14.43 -9.56
CA PRO A 110 8.97 -13.13 -9.84
C PRO A 110 8.83 -12.81 -11.34
N ASP A 111 9.50 -13.57 -12.22
CA ASP A 111 9.62 -13.22 -13.65
C ASP A 111 8.57 -13.91 -14.55
N LEU A 112 7.66 -14.72 -13.99
CA LEU A 112 6.71 -15.57 -14.75
C LEU A 112 5.85 -14.84 -15.78
N PHE A 113 5.48 -13.58 -15.51
CA PHE A 113 4.62 -12.78 -16.39
C PHE A 113 5.37 -11.65 -17.11
N GLN A 114 6.71 -11.66 -17.09
CA GLN A 114 7.51 -10.65 -17.78
C GLN A 114 7.62 -10.99 -19.27
N PRO A 115 7.16 -10.09 -20.18
CA PRO A 115 7.11 -10.39 -21.61
C PRO A 115 8.48 -10.50 -22.28
N HIS A 116 9.54 -10.03 -21.62
CA HIS A 116 10.90 -9.94 -22.18
C HIS A 116 11.87 -10.98 -21.59
N VAL A 117 11.39 -11.89 -20.73
CA VAL A 117 12.23 -12.90 -20.06
C VAL A 117 11.87 -14.27 -20.58
N THR A 118 12.86 -14.97 -21.14
CA THR A 118 12.76 -16.40 -21.46
C THR A 118 13.22 -17.21 -20.27
N LEU A 119 12.33 -18.04 -19.73
CA LEU A 119 12.65 -18.92 -18.61
C LEU A 119 13.34 -20.19 -19.10
N ASN A 120 14.44 -20.58 -18.44
CA ASN A 120 15.15 -21.83 -18.71
C ASN A 120 14.49 -23.03 -18.01
N GLN A 121 13.16 -23.06 -17.94
CA GLN A 121 12.35 -24.06 -17.23
C GLN A 121 11.48 -24.84 -18.22
N THR A 122 11.07 -26.05 -17.83
CA THR A 122 10.14 -26.84 -18.62
C THR A 122 8.76 -26.17 -18.62
N SER A 123 7.98 -26.30 -19.70
CA SER A 123 6.61 -25.77 -19.77
C SER A 123 5.72 -26.24 -18.61
N ALA A 124 5.94 -27.46 -18.11
CA ALA A 124 5.25 -28.00 -16.94
C ALA A 124 5.62 -27.31 -15.63
N GLU A 125 6.89 -26.96 -15.43
CA GLU A 125 7.37 -26.23 -14.23
C GLU A 125 6.82 -24.80 -14.22
N ILE A 126 6.84 -24.13 -15.38
CA ILE A 126 6.26 -22.79 -15.54
C ILE A 126 4.75 -22.82 -15.22
N ALA A 127 4.04 -23.85 -15.66
CA ALA A 127 2.62 -24.01 -15.34
C ALA A 127 2.37 -24.22 -13.85
N ALA A 128 3.24 -24.98 -13.16
CA ALA A 128 3.17 -25.18 -11.72
C ALA A 128 3.45 -23.87 -10.94
N ASP A 129 4.49 -23.13 -11.33
CA ASP A 129 4.84 -21.83 -10.74
C ASP A 129 3.71 -20.81 -10.93
N ILE A 130 3.10 -20.77 -12.12
CA ILE A 130 1.93 -19.92 -12.40
C ILE A 130 0.75 -20.30 -11.50
N LYS A 131 0.51 -21.60 -11.29
CA LYS A 131 -0.55 -22.08 -10.41
C LYS A 131 -0.32 -21.62 -8.97
N LEU A 132 0.90 -21.78 -8.45
CA LEU A 132 1.28 -21.32 -7.10
C LEU A 132 1.08 -19.81 -6.93
N LEU A 133 1.48 -19.02 -7.93
CA LEU A 133 1.28 -17.57 -7.92
C LEU A 133 -0.21 -17.17 -7.94
N LYS A 134 -1.04 -17.89 -8.71
CA LYS A 134 -2.50 -17.69 -8.72
C LYS A 134 -3.12 -18.01 -7.35
N GLU A 135 -2.68 -19.09 -6.71
CA GLU A 135 -3.14 -19.44 -5.36
C GLU A 135 -2.72 -18.39 -4.33
N ALA A 136 -1.52 -17.81 -4.43
CA ALA A 136 -1.10 -16.70 -3.58
C ALA A 136 -1.92 -15.43 -3.82
N ALA A 137 -2.27 -15.13 -5.07
CA ALA A 137 -3.15 -14.01 -5.41
C ALA A 137 -4.58 -14.22 -4.87
N GLU A 138 -5.09 -15.45 -4.93
CA GLU A 138 -6.37 -15.82 -4.34
C GLU A 138 -6.34 -15.70 -2.81
N TYR A 139 -5.27 -16.17 -2.17
CA TYR A 139 -5.05 -16.03 -0.73
C TYR A 139 -5.09 -14.56 -0.28
N LEU A 140 -4.42 -13.66 -1.01
CA LEU A 140 -4.44 -12.22 -0.72
C LEU A 140 -5.88 -11.69 -0.64
N VAL A 141 -6.69 -11.95 -1.67
CA VAL A 141 -8.01 -11.34 -1.79
C VAL A 141 -9.06 -12.03 -0.94
N LEU A 142 -9.04 -13.37 -0.84
CA LEU A 142 -10.06 -14.15 -0.11
C LEU A 142 -9.77 -14.31 1.37
N LYS A 143 -8.50 -14.38 1.78
CA LYS A 143 -8.12 -14.66 3.18
C LYS A 143 -7.43 -13.47 3.84
N GLN A 144 -6.36 -12.94 3.24
CA GLN A 144 -5.52 -11.93 3.89
C GLN A 144 -6.26 -10.60 4.11
N ILE A 145 -7.00 -10.11 3.11
CA ILE A 145 -7.76 -8.86 3.26
C ILE A 145 -8.87 -8.99 4.31
N PRO A 146 -9.74 -10.02 4.29
CA PRO A 146 -10.73 -10.20 5.35
C PRO A 146 -10.13 -10.40 6.74
N LEU A 147 -9.01 -11.14 6.84
CA LEU A 147 -8.31 -11.35 8.10
C LEU A 147 -7.86 -10.01 8.71
N MET A 148 -7.23 -9.14 7.92
CA MET A 148 -6.85 -7.79 8.36
C MET A 148 -8.06 -6.98 8.89
N ILE A 149 -9.23 -7.12 8.28
CA ILE A 149 -10.44 -6.42 8.75
C ILE A 149 -10.91 -7.00 10.08
N GLN A 150 -10.84 -8.32 10.24
CA GLN A 150 -11.10 -8.98 11.50
C GLN A 150 -10.13 -8.49 12.59
N ASP A 151 -8.85 -8.31 12.28
CA ASP A 151 -7.89 -7.75 13.25
C ASP A 151 -8.24 -6.33 13.71
N PHE A 152 -8.86 -5.53 12.85
CA PHE A 152 -9.38 -4.21 13.22
C PHE A 152 -10.62 -4.30 14.11
N GLN A 153 -11.46 -5.32 13.91
CA GLN A 153 -12.60 -5.62 14.79
C GLN A 153 -12.13 -6.10 16.17
N ASP A 154 -11.09 -6.93 16.19
CA ASP A 154 -10.48 -7.46 17.41
C ASP A 154 -9.57 -6.42 18.11
N HIS A 155 -9.49 -5.19 17.57
CA HIS A 155 -8.65 -4.10 18.07
C HIS A 155 -7.15 -4.44 18.17
N SER A 156 -6.68 -5.44 17.42
CA SER A 156 -5.24 -5.78 17.37
C SER A 156 -4.42 -4.69 16.68
N ALA A 157 -5.01 -3.99 15.73
CA ALA A 157 -4.45 -2.80 15.11
C ALA A 157 -5.55 -1.74 15.00
N VAL A 158 -5.26 -0.52 15.43
CA VAL A 158 -6.23 0.58 15.42
C VAL A 158 -5.62 1.77 14.68
N PRO A 159 -5.66 1.77 13.34
CA PRO A 159 -5.16 2.89 12.56
C PRO A 159 -5.99 4.15 12.81
N VAL A 160 -5.32 5.24 13.18
CA VAL A 160 -5.96 6.53 13.52
C VAL A 160 -6.02 7.46 12.31
N ASP A 161 -5.11 7.29 11.35
CA ASP A 161 -4.97 8.12 10.16
C ASP A 161 -4.66 7.30 8.90
N GLY A 162 -4.62 7.97 7.75
CA GLY A 162 -4.35 7.33 6.45
C GLY A 162 -2.94 6.74 6.34
N GLU A 163 -1.96 7.31 7.05
CA GLU A 163 -0.60 6.77 7.13
C GLU A 163 -0.58 5.46 7.92
N SER A 164 -1.17 5.44 9.13
CA SER A 164 -1.29 4.22 9.94
C SER A 164 -2.09 3.13 9.23
N LEU A 165 -3.16 3.50 8.50
CA LEU A 165 -3.92 2.53 7.69
C LEU A 165 -3.05 1.95 6.56
N SER A 166 -2.27 2.79 5.89
CA SER A 166 -1.34 2.35 4.85
C SER A 166 -0.26 1.42 5.41
N GLU A 167 0.28 1.75 6.58
CA GLU A 167 1.25 0.92 7.29
C GLU A 167 0.64 -0.43 7.72
N ALA A 168 -0.57 -0.44 8.28
CA ALA A 168 -1.28 -1.66 8.66
C ALA A 168 -1.56 -2.57 7.44
N MET A 169 -1.90 -1.99 6.28
CA MET A 169 -2.02 -2.76 5.05
C MET A 169 -0.67 -3.34 4.61
N HIS A 170 0.40 -2.54 4.68
CA HIS A 170 1.73 -2.96 4.25
C HIS A 170 2.34 -4.03 5.16
N SER A 171 2.14 -3.94 6.48
CA SER A 171 2.61 -4.93 7.44
C SER A 171 1.97 -6.32 7.22
N ARG A 172 0.76 -6.37 6.64
CA ARG A 172 0.11 -7.60 6.18
C ARG A 172 0.43 -7.97 4.72
N GLY A 173 1.34 -7.24 4.08
CA GLY A 173 1.78 -7.46 2.70
C GLY A 173 0.78 -7.03 1.63
N ILE A 174 -0.25 -6.26 2.00
CA ILE A 174 -1.32 -5.83 1.09
C ILE A 174 -0.93 -4.53 0.39
N ASN A 175 -0.82 -4.58 -0.93
CA ASN A 175 -0.52 -3.40 -1.76
C ASN A 175 -1.63 -2.35 -1.65
N ILE A 176 -1.26 -1.07 -1.56
CA ILE A 176 -2.24 0.05 -1.49
C ILE A 176 -3.18 0.10 -2.70
N ARG A 177 -2.86 -0.59 -3.79
CA ARG A 177 -3.76 -0.80 -4.93
C ARG A 177 -5.08 -1.49 -4.54
N TYR A 178 -5.08 -2.25 -3.45
CA TYR A 178 -6.26 -2.93 -2.91
C TYR A 178 -7.05 -2.03 -1.95
N LEU A 179 -6.64 -0.78 -1.70
CA LEU A 179 -7.31 0.16 -0.79
C LEU A 179 -8.80 0.34 -1.15
N GLY A 180 -9.13 0.42 -2.44
CA GLY A 180 -10.53 0.51 -2.87
C GLY A 180 -11.35 -0.74 -2.50
N ARG A 181 -10.74 -1.93 -2.49
CA ARG A 181 -11.39 -3.17 -2.04
C ARG A 181 -11.54 -3.21 -0.52
N VAL A 182 -10.51 -2.76 0.20
CA VAL A 182 -10.56 -2.63 1.67
C VAL A 182 -11.70 -1.67 2.06
N ALA A 183 -11.80 -0.51 1.42
CA ALA A 183 -12.90 0.43 1.66
C ALA A 183 -14.28 -0.21 1.42
N GLN A 184 -14.46 -0.97 0.35
CA GLN A 184 -15.72 -1.69 0.09
C GLN A 184 -16.09 -2.67 1.21
N LEU A 185 -15.10 -3.41 1.74
CA LEU A 185 -15.34 -4.36 2.82
C LEU A 185 -15.57 -3.66 4.16
N LEU A 186 -14.87 -2.55 4.44
CA LEU A 186 -15.12 -1.73 5.62
C LEU A 186 -16.53 -1.13 5.61
N ASN A 187 -17.04 -0.73 4.44
CA ASN A 187 -18.42 -0.24 4.30
C ASN A 187 -19.48 -1.31 4.65
N GLN A 188 -19.14 -2.59 4.53
CA GLN A 188 -20.04 -3.69 4.92
C GLN A 188 -20.10 -3.89 6.44
N GLN A 189 -19.16 -3.32 7.19
CA GLN A 189 -19.02 -3.52 8.63
C GLN A 189 -19.34 -2.21 9.37
N PRO A 190 -20.57 -2.05 9.93
CA PRO A 190 -20.97 -0.79 10.56
C PRO A 190 -20.12 -0.43 11.78
N ALA A 191 -19.52 -1.42 12.47
CA ALA A 191 -18.64 -1.20 13.60
C ALA A 191 -17.34 -0.42 13.24
N LEU A 192 -16.91 -0.47 11.98
CA LEU A 192 -15.66 0.14 11.50
C LEU A 192 -15.92 1.38 10.62
N PHE A 193 -17.05 2.08 10.83
CA PHE A 193 -17.41 3.25 10.04
C PHE A 193 -16.32 4.34 10.02
N TYR A 194 -15.68 4.61 11.17
CA TYR A 194 -14.59 5.58 11.26
C TYR A 194 -13.43 5.23 10.32
N LEU A 195 -13.15 3.93 10.16
CA LEU A 195 -12.05 3.46 9.35
C LEU A 195 -12.38 3.49 7.86
N HIS A 196 -13.66 3.28 7.52
CA HIS A 196 -14.16 3.52 6.17
C HIS A 196 -13.93 4.99 5.76
N ASP A 197 -14.24 5.96 6.62
CA ASP A 197 -14.03 7.38 6.34
C ASP A 197 -12.54 7.71 6.13
N ILE A 198 -11.65 7.13 6.95
CA ILE A 198 -10.19 7.25 6.75
C ILE A 198 -9.77 6.65 5.40
N ALA A 199 -10.30 5.48 5.03
CA ALA A 199 -9.97 4.85 3.76
C ALA A 199 -10.44 5.70 2.56
N VAL A 200 -11.63 6.30 2.64
CA VAL A 200 -12.16 7.19 1.59
C VAL A 200 -11.35 8.47 1.49
N THR A 201 -11.02 9.11 2.62
CA THR A 201 -10.19 10.32 2.63
C THR A 201 -8.80 10.04 2.05
N GLU A 202 -8.18 8.90 2.36
CA GLU A 202 -6.90 8.49 1.77
C GLU A 202 -7.00 8.29 0.24
N ILE A 203 -8.10 7.70 -0.25
CA ILE A 203 -8.36 7.57 -1.71
C ILE A 203 -8.47 8.96 -2.36
N LEU A 204 -9.20 9.89 -1.73
CA LEU A 204 -9.35 11.26 -2.21
C LEU A 204 -8.03 12.02 -2.21
N CYS A 205 -7.27 12.00 -1.11
CA CYS A 205 -5.96 12.65 -0.99
C CYS A 205 -4.96 12.13 -2.02
N ARG A 206 -4.94 10.81 -2.28
CA ARG A 206 -4.10 10.23 -3.34
C ARG A 206 -4.50 10.70 -4.73
N SER A 207 -5.80 10.73 -5.02
CA SER A 207 -6.34 11.21 -6.30
C SER A 207 -6.01 12.69 -6.51
N ALA A 208 -6.21 13.52 -5.48
CA ALA A 208 -5.85 14.93 -5.47
C ALA A 208 -4.34 15.12 -5.73
N LYS A 209 -3.47 14.37 -5.05
CA LYS A 209 -2.01 14.41 -5.30
C LYS A 209 -1.66 14.08 -6.75
N HIS A 210 -2.31 13.08 -7.35
CA HIS A 210 -2.07 12.72 -8.76
C HIS A 210 -2.49 13.84 -9.71
N LEU A 211 -3.66 14.44 -9.50
CA LEU A 211 -4.15 15.58 -10.28
C LEU A 211 -3.26 16.81 -10.09
N PHE A 212 -2.90 17.12 -8.85
CA PHE A 212 -2.03 18.24 -8.50
C PHE A 212 -0.68 18.19 -9.20
N ARG A 213 -0.05 17.01 -9.25
CA ARG A 213 1.22 16.82 -9.96
C ARG A 213 1.12 17.15 -11.44
N SER A 214 0.05 16.71 -12.10
CA SER A 214 -0.18 17.03 -13.52
C SER A 214 -0.48 18.52 -13.72
N TYR A 215 -1.28 19.10 -12.82
CA TYR A 215 -1.66 20.50 -12.87
C TYR A 215 -0.44 21.42 -12.73
N ILE A 216 0.39 21.22 -11.72
CA ILE A 216 1.58 22.04 -11.45
C ILE A 216 2.63 21.93 -12.56
N GLN A 217 2.75 20.78 -13.24
CA GLN A 217 3.66 20.62 -14.38
C GLN A 217 3.31 21.52 -15.57
N SER A 218 2.03 21.89 -15.73
CA SER A 218 1.58 22.78 -16.81
C SER A 218 1.67 24.28 -16.49
N VAL A 219 1.94 24.64 -15.24
CA VAL A 219 1.88 26.03 -14.76
C VAL A 219 3.27 26.68 -14.80
N PRO A 220 3.41 27.89 -15.37
CA PRO A 220 4.67 28.61 -15.36
C PRO A 220 5.01 29.10 -13.94
N ILE A 221 6.30 29.20 -13.63
CA ILE A 221 6.82 29.46 -12.27
C ILE A 221 6.23 30.74 -11.63
N HIS A 222 5.93 31.77 -12.42
CA HIS A 222 5.40 33.04 -11.94
C HIS A 222 3.93 32.98 -11.48
N LEU A 223 3.15 31.99 -11.92
CA LEU A 223 1.75 31.77 -11.50
C LEU A 223 1.62 30.65 -10.46
N LEU A 224 2.74 30.06 -10.02
CA LEU A 224 2.74 28.85 -9.19
C LEU A 224 1.95 29.02 -7.89
N SER A 225 2.15 30.12 -7.16
CA SER A 225 1.46 30.40 -5.89
C SER A 225 -0.05 30.53 -6.06
N PHE A 226 -0.49 31.24 -7.11
CA PHE A 226 -1.91 31.39 -7.46
C PHE A 226 -2.53 30.03 -7.80
N SER A 227 -1.88 29.26 -8.66
CA SER A 227 -2.34 27.93 -9.06
C SER A 227 -2.43 26.96 -7.87
N ILE A 228 -1.43 26.94 -6.98
CA ILE A 228 -1.48 26.12 -5.75
C ILE A 228 -2.68 26.51 -4.89
N SER A 229 -2.88 27.81 -4.68
CA SER A 229 -3.98 28.32 -3.86
C SER A 229 -5.35 27.99 -4.47
N HIS A 230 -5.50 28.19 -5.79
CA HIS A 230 -6.70 27.82 -6.53
C HIS A 230 -7.00 26.32 -6.40
N PHE A 231 -5.99 25.45 -6.59
CA PHE A 231 -6.16 24.01 -6.45
C PHE A 231 -6.61 23.61 -5.03
N LEU A 232 -5.97 24.17 -3.99
CA LEU A 232 -6.33 23.86 -2.61
C LEU A 232 -7.71 24.38 -2.23
N ASN A 233 -8.10 25.55 -2.72
CA ASN A 233 -9.44 26.09 -2.53
C ASN A 233 -10.48 25.19 -3.22
N CYS A 234 -10.21 24.66 -4.41
CA CYS A 234 -11.10 23.70 -5.06
C CYS A 234 -11.18 22.35 -4.33
N LEU A 235 -10.10 21.92 -3.65
CA LEU A 235 -10.05 20.65 -2.94
C LEU A 235 -10.75 20.72 -1.57
N LEU A 236 -10.54 21.81 -0.84
CA LEU A 236 -10.97 21.95 0.56
C LEU A 236 -12.30 22.69 0.70
N THR A 237 -12.69 23.46 -0.32
CA THR A 237 -13.87 24.31 -0.28
C THR A 237 -14.85 23.92 -1.39
N ILE A 238 -16.14 24.02 -1.08
CA ILE A 238 -17.21 23.92 -2.07
C ILE A 238 -17.29 25.29 -2.77
N ILE A 239 -16.54 25.48 -3.85
CA ILE A 239 -16.68 26.69 -4.67
C ILE A 239 -17.81 26.43 -5.68
N ASN A 240 -18.95 27.09 -5.50
CA ASN A 240 -20.10 26.97 -6.43
C ASN A 240 -19.83 27.49 -7.86
N SER A 241 -18.69 28.14 -8.08
CA SER A 241 -18.17 28.52 -9.40
C SER A 241 -16.80 29.16 -9.18
N PRO A 242 -15.69 28.63 -9.74
CA PRO A 242 -14.41 29.30 -9.66
C PRO A 242 -14.45 30.50 -10.62
N SER A 243 -14.96 31.65 -10.17
CA SER A 243 -14.81 32.86 -10.97
C SER A 243 -13.34 33.29 -10.90
N LEU A 244 -12.70 33.26 -12.06
CA LEU A 244 -11.34 33.73 -12.26
C LEU A 244 -11.36 35.27 -12.34
N ASP A 245 -11.87 35.95 -11.31
CA ASP A 245 -12.06 37.42 -11.36
C ASP A 245 -10.80 38.19 -10.94
N TYR A 246 -9.73 37.52 -10.50
CA TYR A 246 -8.57 38.19 -9.89
C TYR A 246 -7.35 38.43 -10.79
N LEU A 247 -7.36 38.04 -12.07
CA LEU A 247 -6.19 38.19 -12.94
C LEU A 247 -6.19 39.45 -13.83
N SER A 248 -7.24 40.28 -13.78
CA SER A 248 -7.39 41.40 -14.71
C SER A 248 -6.72 42.71 -14.25
N ASP A 249 -6.56 42.94 -12.94
CA ASP A 249 -6.29 44.30 -12.44
C ASP A 249 -4.81 44.65 -12.17
N GLU A 250 -3.92 43.68 -11.95
CA GLU A 250 -2.51 44.00 -11.64
C GLU A 250 -1.57 44.01 -12.86
N LEU A 251 -1.96 43.45 -14.01
CA LEU A 251 -1.10 43.43 -15.19
C LEU A 251 -1.24 44.68 -16.09
N PHE A 252 -2.17 45.59 -15.79
CA PHE A 252 -2.41 46.81 -16.57
C PHE A 252 -2.25 48.12 -15.78
N THR A 253 -1.94 48.09 -14.48
CA THR A 253 -1.86 49.30 -13.64
C THR A 253 -0.48 49.94 -13.54
N SER A 254 0.53 49.44 -14.27
CA SER A 254 1.87 50.04 -14.30
C SER A 254 2.27 50.65 -15.65
N SER A 255 1.36 51.35 -16.32
CA SER A 255 1.74 52.23 -17.45
C SER A 255 0.73 53.36 -17.70
N ALA A 256 0.43 54.19 -16.71
CA ALA A 256 -0.18 55.49 -16.97
C ALA A 256 0.10 56.50 -15.83
N SER A 257 0.79 57.58 -16.20
CA SER A 257 0.77 58.92 -15.58
C SER A 257 1.41 59.12 -14.19
N ALA A 258 2.68 59.53 -14.20
CA ALA A 258 3.24 60.43 -13.18
C ALA A 258 4.17 61.45 -13.87
N THR A 259 3.61 62.34 -14.69
CA THR A 259 4.32 63.57 -15.10
C THR A 259 3.97 64.67 -14.11
N SER A 260 4.96 64.96 -13.27
CA SER A 260 5.01 66.06 -12.31
C SER A 260 5.06 67.41 -13.02
N THR A 261 4.16 68.35 -12.67
CA THR A 261 4.48 69.78 -12.66
C THR A 261 3.78 70.49 -11.50
N ASN A 262 4.61 71.17 -10.71
CA ASN A 262 4.28 72.07 -9.61
C ASN A 262 3.54 73.33 -10.09
N ASN A 263 2.62 73.85 -9.27
CA ASN A 263 2.74 75.20 -8.70
C ASN A 263 1.60 75.52 -7.70
N GLY A 264 1.98 75.85 -6.47
CA GLY A 264 1.65 77.15 -5.86
C GLY A 264 0.31 77.38 -5.15
N THR A 265 0.35 77.23 -3.82
CA THR A 265 0.01 78.30 -2.84
C THR A 265 -1.42 78.38 -2.24
N THR A 266 -1.43 78.21 -0.91
CA THR A 266 -2.28 78.78 0.18
C THR A 266 -3.70 78.28 0.49
N ASN A 267 -3.77 77.61 1.65
CA ASN A 267 -4.60 77.90 2.85
C ASN A 267 -6.14 77.87 2.75
N THR A 268 -6.79 76.93 3.46
CA THR A 268 -7.36 77.14 4.82
C THR A 268 -8.23 75.95 5.29
N ASN A 269 -8.05 75.62 6.59
CA ASN A 269 -8.85 74.86 7.55
C ASN A 269 -10.23 74.28 7.17
N THR A 270 -10.52 73.04 7.60
CA THR A 270 -11.28 72.71 8.85
C THR A 270 -11.64 71.21 8.95
N ASN A 271 -11.41 70.63 10.14
CA ASN A 271 -12.17 69.59 10.90
C ASN A 271 -12.72 68.34 10.15
N GLN A 272 -12.63 67.09 10.67
CA GLN A 272 -12.96 66.66 12.04
C GLN A 272 -12.63 65.15 12.24
N SER A 273 -12.35 64.75 13.50
CA SER A 273 -12.46 63.41 14.13
C SER A 273 -11.59 62.25 13.60
N SER A 274 -11.00 61.35 14.38
CA SER A 274 -11.03 61.05 15.82
C SER A 274 -9.85 60.13 16.17
N SER A 275 -9.28 60.37 17.34
CA SER A 275 -8.15 59.71 17.99
C SER A 275 -8.53 58.44 18.76
N SER A 276 -7.63 57.43 18.74
CA SER A 276 -7.19 56.62 19.90
C SER A 276 -6.22 55.54 19.38
N SER A 277 -4.91 55.78 19.42
CA SER A 277 -3.97 55.46 20.53
C SER A 277 -3.46 54.02 20.50
N ASN A 278 -2.16 53.85 20.25
CA ASN A 278 -1.40 52.82 20.94
C ASN A 278 0.02 53.30 21.24
N VAL A 279 0.36 53.09 22.51
CA VAL A 279 1.57 53.50 23.24
C VAL A 279 2.56 52.33 23.22
N THR A 280 3.83 52.65 23.53
CA THR A 280 4.99 51.81 23.90
C THR A 280 5.88 51.38 22.73
N ASN A 281 7.08 51.98 22.60
CA ASN A 281 8.36 51.67 23.29
C ASN A 281 8.81 50.22 23.05
N SER A 282 10.05 49.86 22.72
CA SER A 282 11.37 50.49 22.69
C SER A 282 12.31 49.32 22.29
N SER A 283 13.36 49.44 21.46
CA SER A 283 14.71 49.84 21.88
C SER A 283 15.76 49.10 21.01
N THR A 284 16.83 49.82 20.66
CA THR A 284 18.24 49.38 20.49
C THR A 284 18.60 48.21 19.55
N GLN A 285 19.28 48.50 18.43
CA GLN A 285 20.75 48.49 18.26
C GLN A 285 21.42 47.12 18.47
N LYS A 286 22.01 46.53 17.41
CA LYS A 286 23.47 46.50 17.15
C LYS A 286 23.88 45.43 16.13
N SER A 287 24.75 45.87 15.24
CA SER A 287 25.61 45.07 14.37
C SER A 287 26.53 44.13 15.15
N ALA A 288 26.75 42.91 14.63
CA ALA A 288 27.97 42.16 14.91
C ALA A 288 28.29 41.16 13.79
N ASN A 289 29.47 41.35 13.20
CA ASN A 289 30.14 40.53 12.20
C ASN A 289 30.57 39.18 12.82
N LYS A 290 30.39 38.04 12.13
CA LYS A 290 31.33 36.90 12.28
C LYS A 290 31.37 35.93 11.10
N LYS A 291 32.58 35.84 10.57
CA LYS A 291 33.17 34.91 9.59
C LYS A 291 32.95 33.40 9.86
N LYS A 292 33.13 32.63 8.76
CA LYS A 292 33.48 31.18 8.65
C LYS A 292 32.31 30.20 8.84
N ASN A 293 32.14 29.10 8.11
CA ASN A 293 33.05 28.32 7.27
C ASN A 293 32.23 27.46 6.28
N LYS A 294 32.75 27.32 5.05
CA LYS A 294 32.36 26.26 4.10
C LYS A 294 32.74 24.89 4.69
N LYS A 295 31.81 23.93 4.69
CA LYS A 295 32.15 22.50 4.68
C LYS A 295 31.49 21.83 3.49
N HIS A 296 32.35 21.46 2.55
CA HIS A 296 32.12 20.46 1.52
C HIS A 296 31.80 19.12 2.20
N GLN A 297 30.75 18.43 1.77
CA GLN A 297 30.61 16.99 1.96
C GLN A 297 30.54 16.34 0.59
N GLN A 298 31.58 15.55 0.33
CA GLN A 298 31.80 14.76 -0.87
C GLN A 298 30.72 13.66 -0.98
N ARG A 299 30.11 13.55 -2.16
CA ARG A 299 29.35 12.38 -2.60
C ARG A 299 30.31 11.19 -2.65
N LYS A 300 30.14 10.23 -1.74
CA LYS A 300 30.69 8.88 -1.92
C LYS A 300 29.79 8.14 -2.90
N GLN A 301 30.32 7.87 -4.08
CA GLN A 301 29.91 6.74 -4.91
C GLN A 301 30.22 5.45 -4.15
N ASN A 302 29.34 4.45 -4.28
CA ASN A 302 29.67 3.04 -4.07
C ASN A 302 28.72 2.17 -4.92
N PRO A 303 29.14 0.94 -5.26
CA PRO A 303 29.10 0.44 -6.63
C PRO A 303 28.07 -0.68 -6.86
N LEU A 304 27.88 -1.01 -8.14
CA LEU A 304 27.22 -2.20 -8.68
C LEU A 304 27.34 -3.43 -7.77
N MET A 305 26.20 -4.02 -7.40
CA MET A 305 26.14 -5.39 -6.88
C MET A 305 25.17 -6.23 -7.72
N ARG A 306 25.83 -7.10 -8.49
CA ARG A 306 25.50 -8.43 -9.01
C ARG A 306 24.20 -9.09 -8.51
N ASN A 307 23.47 -9.63 -9.48
CA ASN A 307 22.37 -10.58 -9.32
C ASN A 307 22.79 -11.81 -8.49
N GLY A 308 22.08 -12.04 -7.41
CA GLY A 308 22.08 -13.29 -6.63
C GLY A 308 20.67 -13.57 -6.18
N LYS A 309 20.13 -14.74 -6.56
CA LYS A 309 18.85 -15.26 -6.09
C LYS A 309 18.85 -15.24 -4.56
N THR A 310 17.87 -14.58 -3.95
CA THR A 310 17.73 -14.50 -2.50
C THR A 310 17.07 -15.79 -2.02
N THR A 311 17.80 -16.53 -1.19
CA THR A 311 17.30 -17.64 -0.40
C THR A 311 16.84 -17.08 0.94
N ILE A 312 15.64 -17.47 1.39
CA ILE A 312 15.23 -17.39 2.79
C ILE A 312 14.96 -18.83 3.22
#